data_AF-A0A918UC17-F1
#
_entry.id   AF-A0A918UC17-F1
#
_cell.length_a   1.000
_cell.length_b   1.000
_cell.length_c   1.000
_cell.angle_alpha   90.00
_cell.angle_beta   90.00
_cell.angle_gamma   90.00
#
_symmetry.space_group_name_H-M   'P 1'
#
loop_
_entity.id
_entity.type
_entity.pdbx_description
1 polymer ?
#
loop_
_entity_poly.entity_id
_entity_poly.type
_entity_poly.pdbx_seq_one_letter_code
_entity_poly.pdbx_strand_id
1 'polypeptide(L)'
;MDRGSQYASHEYQALLKRHGIVCSMSRKGNCWDNSVMERFFLNLRMGRVWQRDYANHDEAIRDITGYIVGFYNTCRLHSKLNYLPPVIYERQMAAKQPILVSEKT
;
A
#
# COMPACT_ATOMS: atom_id res chain seq x y z
N MET A 1 4.27 -7.10 7.11
CA MET A 1 4.86 -5.76 7.42
C MET A 1 6.36 -5.88 7.69
N ASP A 2 7.15 -4.91 7.24
CA ASP A 2 8.57 -4.82 7.55
C ASP A 2 8.79 -4.58 9.05
N ARG A 3 9.88 -5.12 9.61
CA ARG A 3 10.20 -5.08 11.05
C ARG A 3 10.92 -3.80 11.46
N GLY A 4 10.58 -2.67 10.82
CA GLY A 4 11.10 -1.37 11.24
C GLY A 4 10.86 -1.16 12.73
N SER A 5 11.82 -0.55 13.42
CA SER A 5 11.78 -0.34 14.88
C SER A 5 10.48 0.32 15.36
N GLN A 6 9.87 1.16 14.51
CA GLN A 6 8.58 1.81 14.74
C GLN A 6 7.41 0.81 14.80
N TYR A 7 7.34 -0.13 13.84
CA TYR A 7 6.27 -1.14 13.76
C TYR A 7 6.45 -2.28 14.79
N ALA A 8 7.68 -2.50 15.24
CA ALA A 8 7.99 -3.46 16.30
C ALA A 8 7.90 -2.87 17.72
N SER A 9 7.66 -1.56 17.86
CA SER A 9 7.57 -0.92 19.18
C SER A 9 6.37 -1.42 19.98
N HIS A 10 6.55 -1.52 21.30
CA HIS A 10 5.49 -1.97 22.21
C HIS A 10 4.26 -1.06 22.17
N GLU A 11 4.45 0.24 22.06
CA GLU A 11 3.36 1.23 21.98
C GLU A 11 2.50 1.00 20.73
N TYR A 12 3.13 0.78 19.58
CA TYR A 12 2.43 0.53 18.33
C TYR A 12 1.66 -0.80 18.35
N GLN A 13 2.27 -1.86 18.87
CA GLN A 13 1.61 -3.17 19.02
C GLN A 13 0.43 -3.11 20.01
N ALA A 14 0.58 -2.36 21.11
CA ALA A 14 -0.50 -2.14 22.07
C ALA A 14 -1.68 -1.38 21.43
N LEU A 15 -1.40 -0.37 20.60
CA LEU A 15 -2.43 0.35 19.85
C LEU A 15 -3.18 -0.56 18.88
N LEU A 16 -2.47 -1.38 18.10
CA LEU A 16 -3.11 -2.32 17.17
C LEU A 16 -4.00 -3.33 17.91
N LYS A 17 -3.52 -3.86 19.05
CA LYS A 17 -4.30 -4.76 19.91
C LYS A 17 -5.56 -4.09 20.44
N ARG A 18 -5.49 -2.82 20.85
CA ARG A 18 -6.67 -2.05 21.30
C ARG A 18 -7.73 -1.92 20.22
N HIS A 19 -7.32 -1.81 18.95
CA HIS A 19 -8.23 -1.71 17.81
C HIS A 19 -8.61 -3.07 17.20
N GLY A 20 -8.19 -4.20 17.80
CA GLY A 20 -8.47 -5.54 17.27
C GLY A 20 -7.77 -5.84 15.94
N ILE A 21 -6.73 -5.09 15.59
CA ILE A 21 -6.00 -5.23 14.33
C ILE A 21 -4.88 -6.24 14.53
N VAL A 22 -4.87 -7.31 13.74
CA VAL A 22 -3.80 -8.31 13.75
C VAL A 22 -2.68 -7.88 12.81
N CYS A 23 -1.52 -7.55 13.36
CA CYS A 23 -0.33 -7.22 12.56
C CYS A 23 0.41 -8.50 12.14
N SER A 24 0.34 -8.88 10.87
CA SER A 24 1.23 -9.91 10.32
C SER A 24 2.60 -9.28 10.06
N MET A 25 3.48 -9.36 11.05
CA MET A 25 4.90 -9.08 10.82
C MET A 25 5.47 -10.21 9.97
N SER A 26 5.86 -9.88 8.74
CA SER A 26 6.37 -10.86 7.79
C SER A 26 7.71 -11.38 8.30
N ARG A 27 8.00 -12.68 8.11
CA ARG A 27 9.32 -13.24 8.47
C ARG A 27 10.43 -12.52 7.69
N LYS A 28 11.62 -12.41 8.29
CA LYS A 28 12.82 -11.84 7.64
C LYS A 28 13.02 -12.57 6.30
N GLY A 29 12.98 -11.85 5.18
CA GLY A 29 13.13 -12.42 3.84
C GLY A 29 11.84 -12.72 3.05
N ASN A 30 10.63 -12.42 3.57
CA ASN A 30 9.41 -12.49 2.77
C ASN A 30 9.20 -11.21 1.94
N CYS A 31 9.90 -11.09 0.82
CA CYS A 31 9.81 -9.95 -0.09
C CYS A 31 8.44 -9.81 -0.76
N TRP A 32 7.63 -10.87 -0.81
CA TRP A 32 6.33 -10.86 -1.48
C TRP A 32 5.34 -9.89 -0.84
N ASP A 33 5.32 -9.81 0.49
CA ASP A 33 4.41 -8.91 1.22
C ASP A 33 4.80 -7.43 1.04
N ASN A 34 6.10 -7.14 0.93
CA ASN A 34 6.60 -5.78 0.73
C ASN A 34 6.68 -5.38 -0.76
N SER A 35 6.69 -6.35 -1.67
CA SER A 35 6.91 -6.14 -3.10
C SER A 35 5.88 -5.20 -3.74
N VAL A 36 4.65 -5.19 -3.23
CA VAL A 36 3.59 -4.30 -3.71
C VAL A 36 3.91 -2.86 -3.34
N MET A 37 4.30 -2.61 -2.09
CA MET A 37 4.67 -1.28 -1.60
C MET A 37 5.99 -0.80 -2.22
N GLU A 38 6.99 -1.66 -2.32
CA GLU A 38 8.26 -1.35 -3.01
C GLU A 38 8.01 -0.94 -4.46
N ARG A 39 7.18 -1.69 -5.19
CA ARG A 39 6.82 -1.35 -6.55
C ARG A 39 6.03 -0.04 -6.62
N PHE A 40 5.14 0.25 -5.67
CA PHE A 40 4.48 1.56 -5.58
C PHE A 40 5.51 2.69 -5.45
N PHE A 41 6.42 2.61 -4.48
CA PHE A 41 7.41 3.66 -4.23
C PHE A 41 8.40 3.85 -5.38
N LEU A 42 8.81 2.77 -6.04
CA LEU A 42 9.61 2.84 -7.26
C LEU A 42 8.89 3.63 -8.36
N ASN A 43 7.59 3.37 -8.56
CA ASN A 43 6.81 4.07 -9.58
C ASN A 43 6.54 5.54 -9.23
N LEU A 44 6.27 5.83 -7.96
CA LEU A 44 6.13 7.20 -7.47
C LEU A 44 7.43 7.98 -7.69
N ARG A 45 8.57 7.38 -7.32
CA ARG A 45 9.87 8.01 -7.47
C ARG A 45 10.19 8.26 -8.94
N MET A 46 10.14 7.22 -9.78
CA MET A 46 10.52 7.33 -11.19
C MET A 46 9.54 8.15 -12.02
N GLY A 47 8.23 7.99 -11.79
CA GLY A 47 7.19 8.60 -12.62
C GLY A 47 6.77 10.00 -12.19
N ARG A 48 7.13 10.45 -10.98
CA ARG A 48 6.69 11.76 -10.47
C ARG A 48 7.76 12.58 -9.78
N VAL A 49 8.56 11.96 -8.89
CA VAL A 49 9.48 12.71 -8.01
C VAL A 49 10.86 12.93 -8.63
N TRP A 50 11.35 12.02 -9.47
CA TRP A 50 12.75 12.00 -9.93
C TRP A 50 13.19 13.25 -10.71
N GLN A 51 12.26 13.96 -11.35
CA GLN A 51 12.55 15.17 -12.13
C GLN A 51 11.84 16.42 -11.58
N ARG A 52 11.49 16.42 -10.29
CA ARG A 52 10.80 17.56 -9.66
C ARG A 52 11.56 18.08 -8.46
N ASP A 53 11.85 19.37 -8.51
CA ASP A 53 12.29 20.15 -7.36
C ASP A 53 11.07 20.84 -6.77
N TYR A 54 10.75 20.50 -5.51
CA TYR A 54 9.66 21.16 -4.78
C TYR A 54 10.20 22.37 -4.05
N ALA A 55 9.49 23.49 -4.12
CA ALA A 55 9.88 24.71 -3.41
C ALA A 55 9.68 24.57 -1.89
N ASN A 56 8.69 23.77 -1.47
CA ASN A 56 8.39 23.52 -0.06
C ASN A 56 7.66 22.18 0.15
N HIS A 57 7.49 21.81 1.42
CA HIS A 57 6.86 20.55 1.80
C HIS A 57 5.38 20.47 1.39
N ASP A 58 4.64 21.57 1.47
CA ASP A 58 3.21 21.61 1.12
C ASP A 58 2.96 21.39 -0.37
N GLU A 59 3.88 21.85 -1.22
CA GLU A 59 3.88 21.55 -2.65
C GLU A 59 4.08 20.05 -2.89
N ALA A 60 5.07 19.44 -2.23
CA ALA A 60 5.32 18.01 -2.33
C ALA A 60 4.11 17.18 -1.85
N ILE A 61 3.49 17.56 -0.73
CA ILE A 61 2.29 16.88 -0.21
C ILE A 61 1.16 16.95 -1.23
N ARG A 62 0.85 18.13 -1.77
CA ARG A 62 -0.22 18.30 -2.75
C ARG A 62 0.04 17.50 -4.02
N ASP A 63 1.28 17.51 -4.51
CA ASP A 63 1.64 16.80 -5.73
C ASP A 63 1.56 15.27 -5.57
N ILE A 64 2.13 14.76 -4.48
CA ILE A 64 2.11 13.33 -4.17
C ILE A 64 0.67 12.86 -3.90
N THR A 65 -0.13 13.64 -3.17
CA THR A 65 -1.55 13.34 -2.94
C THR A 65 -2.32 13.30 -4.24
N GLY A 66 -2.12 14.30 -5.11
CA GLY A 66 -2.72 14.36 -6.44
C GLY A 66 -2.32 13.17 -7.31
N TYR A 67 -1.05 12.76 -7.26
CA TYR A 67 -0.58 11.55 -7.95
C TYR A 67 -1.28 10.30 -7.41
N ILE A 68 -1.38 10.11 -6.10
CA ILE A 68 -1.97 8.91 -5.50
C ILE A 68 -3.47 8.83 -5.79
N VAL A 69 -4.21 9.88 -5.44
CA VAL A 69 -5.68 9.90 -5.50
C VAL A 69 -6.16 10.11 -6.93
N GLY A 70 -5.53 11.02 -7.67
CA GLY A 70 -6.00 11.44 -8.99
C GLY A 70 -5.50 10.60 -10.15
N PHE A 71 -4.37 9.88 -10.00
CA PHE A 71 -3.78 9.09 -11.09
C PHE A 71 -3.53 7.63 -10.73
N TYR A 72 -2.81 7.35 -9.65
CA TYR A 72 -2.38 5.99 -9.33
C TYR A 72 -3.57 5.08 -9.05
N ASN A 73 -4.48 5.49 -8.17
CA ASN A 73 -5.63 4.67 -7.77
C ASN A 73 -6.71 4.60 -8.86
N THR A 74 -6.85 5.64 -9.68
CA THR A 74 -7.98 5.85 -10.59
C THR A 74 -7.68 5.49 -12.04
N CYS A 75 -6.45 5.73 -12.51
CA CYS A 75 -6.11 5.65 -13.94
C CYS A 75 -5.01 4.64 -14.25
N ARG A 76 -4.11 4.37 -13.30
CA ARG A 76 -2.92 3.57 -13.58
C ARG A 76 -3.25 2.09 -13.77
N LEU A 77 -2.93 1.55 -14.93
CA LEU A 77 -3.18 0.15 -15.25
C LEU A 77 -2.09 -0.76 -14.67
N HIS A 78 -2.50 -1.85 -14.04
CA HIS A 78 -1.58 -2.85 -13.49
C HIS A 78 -1.75 -4.18 -14.23
N SER A 79 -0.67 -4.69 -14.84
CA SER A 79 -0.68 -5.98 -15.53
C SER A 79 -1.14 -7.15 -14.64
N LYS A 80 -0.81 -7.09 -13.34
CA LYS A 80 -1.27 -8.08 -12.33
C LYS A 80 -2.77 -8.00 -12.03
N LEU A 81 -3.42 -6.87 -12.33
CA LEU A 81 -4.85 -6.64 -12.12
C LEU A 81 -5.63 -6.73 -13.44
N ASN A 82 -5.15 -7.50 -14.42
CA ASN A 82 -5.73 -7.56 -15.78
C ASN A 82 -5.83 -6.18 -16.45
N TYR A 83 -4.83 -5.33 -16.24
CA TYR A 83 -4.81 -3.96 -16.74
C TYR A 83 -5.96 -3.09 -16.24
N LEU A 84 -6.46 -3.35 -15.03
CA LEU A 84 -7.42 -2.47 -14.37
C LEU A 84 -6.72 -1.48 -13.42
N PRO A 85 -7.31 -0.28 -13.23
CA PRO A 85 -6.93 0.60 -12.13
C PRO A 85 -7.25 -0.02 -10.76
N PRO A 86 -6.46 0.27 -9.71
CA PRO A 86 -6.68 -0.28 -8.37
C PRO A 86 -8.12 -0.09 -7.86
N VAL A 87 -8.70 1.09 -8.03
CA VAL A 87 -10.07 1.37 -7.55
C VAL A 87 -11.13 0.49 -8.21
N ILE A 88 -10.94 0.13 -9.49
CA ILE A 88 -11.87 -0.72 -10.23
C ILE A 88 -11.73 -2.17 -9.76
N TYR A 89 -10.50 -2.63 -9.59
CA TYR A 89 -10.23 -3.97 -9.08
C TYR A 89 -10.82 -4.16 -7.66
N GLU A 90 -10.59 -3.22 -6.75
CA GLU A 90 -11.13 -3.26 -5.39
C GLU A 90 -12.67 -3.28 -5.38
N ARG A 91 -13.32 -2.44 -6.20
CA ARG A 91 -14.80 -2.46 -6.34
C ARG A 91 -15.32 -3.80 -6.84
N GLN A 92 -14.63 -4.41 -7.81
CA GLN A 92 -15.01 -5.73 -8.33
C GLN A 92 -14.79 -6.86 -7.30
N MET A 93 -13.75 -6.77 -6.48
CA MET A 93 -13.50 -7.73 -5.39
C MET A 93 -14.51 -7.57 -4.26
N ALA A 94 -14.83 -6.33 -3.87
CA ALA A 94 -15.84 -6.06 -2.84
C ALA A 94 -17.25 -6.51 -3.25
N ALA A 95 -17.56 -6.51 -4.55
CA ALA A 95 -18.81 -7.03 -5.08
C ALA A 95 -18.86 -8.58 -5.15
N LYS A 96 -17.71 -9.27 -5.11
CA LYS A 96 -17.66 -10.73 -5.00
C LYS A 96 -17.80 -11.12 -3.52
N GLN A 97 -18.68 -12.08 -3.23
CA GLN A 97 -18.83 -12.62 -1.87
C GLN A 97 -17.46 -13.05 -1.30
N PRO A 98 -17.20 -12.83 -0.01
CA PRO A 98 -15.92 -13.17 0.59
C PRO A 98 -15.65 -14.67 0.42
N ILE A 99 -14.42 -14.98 0.01
CA ILE A 99 -13.93 -16.35 -0.01
C ILE A 99 -13.89 -16.82 1.45
N LEU A 100 -14.71 -17.80 1.81
CA LEU A 100 -14.63 -18.48 3.10
C LEU A 100 -13.23 -19.08 3.26
N VAL A 101 -12.38 -18.41 4.02
CA VAL A 101 -11.09 -18.98 4.43
C VAL A 101 -11.43 -20.03 5.47
N SER A 102 -11.41 -21.30 5.06
CA SER A 102 -11.51 -22.43 5.99
C SER A 102 -10.27 -22.41 6.87
N GLU A 103 -10.46 -22.01 8.12
CA GLU A 103 -9.51 -22.27 9.19
C GLU A 103 -9.41 -23.79 9.35
N LYS A 104 -8.35 -24.39 8.81
CA LYS A 104 -7.98 -25.77 9.14
C LYS A 104 -7.25 -25.74 10.49
N THR A 105 -7.87 -26.41 11.45
CA THR A 105 -7.40 -26.74 12.80
C THR A 105 -6.02 -27.38 12.81
#